data_AF-A0A375ECP3-F1
#
_entry.id   AF-A0A375ECP3-F1
#
_cell.length_a   1.000
_cell.length_b   1.000
_cell.length_c   1.000
_cell.angle_alpha   90.00
_cell.angle_beta   90.00
_cell.angle_gamma   90.00
#
_symmetry.space_group_name_H-M   'P 1'
#
loop_
_entity.id
_entity.type
_entity.pdbx_description
1 polymer ?
#
loop_
_entity_poly.entity_id
_entity_poly.type
_entity_poly.pdbx_seq_one_letter_code
_entity_poly.pdbx_strand_id
1 'polypeptide(L)'
;MGIARACTKEQALKLLDTVGITVVDLDYETGWQDAVELGRLGGKRGVRVQYRSHENIAVNSPAALAAGLSRLKRTFRQRNLYCQFALGDLPATELEHLEAIAARLGDYILAGHLASDVEAEWSD
;
A
#
# COMPACT_ATOMS: atom_id res chain seq x y z
N MET A 1 8.66 -19.21 8.62
CA MET A 1 9.28 -18.15 7.79
C MET A 1 8.25 -17.06 7.61
N GLY A 2 8.55 -15.84 8.01
CA GLY A 2 7.59 -14.74 8.11
C GLY A 2 8.04 -13.48 7.39
N ILE A 3 7.05 -12.68 6.97
CA ILE A 3 7.24 -11.32 6.46
C ILE A 3 7.05 -10.38 7.64
N ALA A 4 8.04 -9.53 7.90
CA ALA A 4 7.95 -8.47 8.89
C ALA A 4 7.97 -7.10 8.23
N ARG A 5 7.30 -6.14 8.87
CA ARG A 5 7.22 -4.76 8.41
C ARG A 5 8.04 -3.87 9.33
N ALA A 6 8.84 -3.00 8.74
CA ALA A 6 9.61 -1.98 9.43
C ALA A 6 9.04 -0.60 9.11
N CYS A 7 8.70 0.17 10.14
CA CYS A 7 8.25 1.57 10.01
C CYS A 7 9.40 2.58 10.24
N THR A 8 10.61 2.10 10.52
CA THR A 8 11.83 2.90 10.56
C THR A 8 13.05 2.07 10.14
N LYS A 9 14.17 2.73 9.82
CA LYS A 9 15.45 2.08 9.53
C LYS A 9 15.95 1.24 10.72
N GLU A 10 15.84 1.76 11.94
CA GLU A 10 16.27 1.07 13.17
C GLU A 10 15.47 -0.20 13.40
N GLN A 11 14.16 -0.15 13.13
CA GLN A 11 13.30 -1.32 13.21
C GLN A 11 13.69 -2.36 12.14
N ALA A 12 13.99 -1.93 10.92
CA ALA A 12 14.44 -2.82 9.85
C ALA A 12 15.73 -3.55 10.24
N LEU A 13 16.71 -2.84 10.78
CA LEU A 13 17.98 -3.43 11.24
C LEU A 13 17.74 -4.51 12.31
N LYS A 14 16.86 -4.27 13.27
CA LYS A 14 16.48 -5.28 14.29
C LYS A 14 15.82 -6.51 13.67
N LEU A 15 14.92 -6.30 12.71
CA LEU A 15 14.21 -7.38 12.03
C LEU A 15 15.12 -8.26 11.17
N LEU A 16 16.19 -7.69 10.59
CA LEU A 16 17.18 -8.44 9.83
C LEU A 16 17.95 -9.47 10.69
N ASP A 17 18.02 -9.27 12.01
CA ASP A 17 18.66 -10.19 12.95
C ASP A 17 17.66 -11.11 13.66
N THR A 18 16.37 -11.01 13.32
CA THR A 18 15.31 -11.78 13.98
C THR A 18 15.13 -13.15 13.32
N VAL A 19 15.27 -14.21 14.13
CA VAL A 19 15.08 -15.59 13.67
C VAL A 19 13.67 -15.80 13.12
N GLY A 20 13.58 -16.45 11.97
CA GLY A 20 12.31 -16.80 11.33
C GLY A 20 11.75 -15.74 10.39
N ILE A 21 12.35 -14.54 10.34
CA ILE A 21 12.03 -13.52 9.33
C ILE A 21 12.80 -13.81 8.05
N THR A 22 12.09 -13.75 6.92
CA THR A 22 12.66 -14.01 5.59
C THR A 22 12.49 -12.84 4.64
N VAL A 23 11.54 -11.95 4.95
CA VAL A 23 11.31 -10.72 4.22
C VAL A 23 11.12 -9.58 5.22
N VAL A 24 11.84 -8.49 5.01
CA VAL A 24 11.62 -7.21 5.69
C VAL A 24 11.08 -6.22 4.67
N ASP A 25 9.87 -5.74 4.93
CA ASP A 25 9.14 -4.78 4.12
C ASP A 25 9.30 -3.39 4.72
N LEU A 26 9.96 -2.49 4.00
CA LEU A 26 10.17 -1.10 4.43
C LEU A 26 8.90 -0.31 4.14
N ASP A 27 8.27 0.18 5.19
CA ASP A 27 6.99 0.90 5.15
C ASP A 27 7.11 2.21 5.92
N TYR A 28 7.90 3.11 5.36
CA TYR A 28 8.11 4.48 5.82
C TYR A 28 8.54 5.37 4.66
N GLU A 29 8.30 6.68 4.78
CA GLU A 29 8.42 7.67 3.70
C GLU A 29 9.76 7.63 2.96
N THR A 30 10.86 7.49 3.70
CA THR A 30 12.23 7.46 3.14
C THR A 30 12.76 6.04 2.90
N GLY A 31 11.92 5.00 3.00
CA GLY A 31 12.34 3.60 2.87
C GLY A 31 13.01 3.27 1.54
N TRP A 32 12.68 4.00 0.46
CA TRP A 32 13.35 3.87 -0.83
C TRP A 32 14.83 4.24 -0.80
N GLN A 33 15.23 5.19 0.06
CA GLN A 33 16.63 5.61 0.21
C GLN A 33 17.47 4.53 0.89
N ASP A 34 16.88 3.85 1.89
CA ASP A 34 17.56 2.81 2.66
C ASP A 34 17.52 1.42 1.98
N ALA A 35 16.62 1.21 1.02
CA ALA A 35 16.36 -0.10 0.42
C ALA A 35 17.61 -0.77 -0.16
N VAL A 36 18.53 0.01 -0.75
CA VAL A 36 19.77 -0.52 -1.33
C VAL A 36 20.73 -1.00 -0.25
N GLU A 37 20.98 -0.18 0.76
CA GLU A 37 21.89 -0.52 1.85
C GLU A 37 21.35 -1.70 2.68
N LEU A 38 20.08 -1.60 3.08
CA LEU A 38 19.40 -2.64 3.85
C LEU A 38 19.26 -3.92 3.03
N GLY A 39 19.02 -3.84 1.71
CA GLY A 39 18.99 -5.00 0.82
C GLY A 39 20.32 -5.76 0.80
N ARG A 40 21.44 -5.04 0.73
CA ARG A 40 22.77 -5.67 0.81
C ARG A 40 23.02 -6.32 2.17
N LEU A 41 22.61 -5.68 3.27
CA LEU A 41 22.74 -6.23 4.61
C LEU A 41 21.86 -7.46 4.82
N GLY A 42 20.60 -7.40 4.40
CA GLY A 42 19.68 -8.53 4.45
C GLY A 42 20.16 -9.71 3.63
N GLY A 43 20.68 -9.48 2.42
CA GLY A 43 21.22 -10.54 1.57
C GLY A 43 22.32 -11.37 2.26
N LYS A 44 23.21 -10.72 3.02
CA LYS A 44 24.24 -11.42 3.82
C LYS A 44 23.67 -12.30 4.94
N ARG A 45 22.43 -12.02 5.37
CA ARG A 45 21.71 -12.71 6.44
C ARG A 45 20.64 -13.67 5.90
N GLY A 46 20.53 -13.81 4.58
CA GLY A 46 19.48 -14.62 3.95
C GLY A 46 18.07 -14.01 4.05
N VAL A 47 17.96 -12.70 4.32
CA VAL A 47 16.70 -11.97 4.46
C VAL A 47 16.52 -11.04 3.26
N ARG A 48 15.39 -11.17 2.55
CA ARG A 48 15.06 -10.23 1.46
C ARG A 48 14.56 -8.92 2.07
N VAL A 49 15.12 -7.80 1.63
CA VAL A 49 14.54 -6.48 1.93
C VAL A 49 13.79 -6.00 0.69
N GLN A 50 12.62 -5.43 0.90
CA GLN A 50 11.83 -4.84 -0.16
C GLN A 50 11.25 -3.50 0.29
N TYR A 51 11.06 -2.61 -0.68
CA TYR A 51 10.30 -1.39 -0.52
C TYR A 51 9.23 -1.39 -1.61
N ARG A 52 8.00 -1.04 -1.24
CA ARG A 52 6.86 -0.95 -2.17
C ARG A 52 6.29 0.46 -2.06
N SER A 53 6.19 1.15 -3.19
CA SER A 53 5.68 2.53 -3.24
C SER A 53 4.16 2.60 -3.24
N HIS A 54 3.51 1.57 -3.78
CA HIS A 54 2.07 1.50 -3.91
C HIS A 54 1.53 0.14 -3.50
N GLU A 55 0.23 0.12 -3.24
CA GLU A 55 -0.57 -1.10 -3.18
C GLU A 55 -1.79 -1.00 -4.09
N ASN A 56 -2.12 -2.09 -4.77
CA ASN A 56 -3.22 -2.16 -5.72
C ASN A 56 -4.46 -2.77 -5.04
N ILE A 57 -5.57 -2.02 -5.01
CA ILE A 57 -6.79 -2.42 -4.29
C ILE A 57 -7.97 -2.43 -5.27
N ALA A 58 -8.66 -3.55 -5.36
CA ALA A 58 -9.94 -3.60 -6.07
C ALA A 58 -11.06 -3.07 -5.15
N VAL A 59 -11.90 -2.19 -5.67
CA VAL A 59 -13.01 -1.58 -4.90
C VAL A 59 -14.32 -1.94 -5.57
N ASN A 60 -15.15 -2.72 -4.88
CA ASN A 60 -16.28 -3.41 -5.48
C ASN A 60 -17.56 -2.56 -5.54
N SER A 61 -17.63 -1.45 -4.81
CA SER A 61 -18.81 -0.59 -4.75
C SER A 61 -18.44 0.86 -4.39
N PRO A 62 -19.33 1.84 -4.67
CA PRO A 62 -19.19 3.20 -4.16
C PRO A 62 -19.12 3.28 -2.63
N ALA A 63 -19.91 2.46 -1.92
CA ALA A 63 -19.92 2.43 -0.46
C ALA A 63 -18.58 1.92 0.10
N ALA A 64 -17.99 0.89 -0.51
CA ALA A 64 -16.68 0.38 -0.17
C ALA A 64 -15.57 1.42 -0.43
N LEU A 65 -15.69 2.23 -1.48
CA LEU A 65 -14.77 3.34 -1.75
C LEU A 65 -14.81 4.39 -0.62
N ALA A 66 -16.01 4.87 -0.29
CA ALA A 66 -16.19 5.86 0.77
C ALA A 66 -15.73 5.34 2.15
N ALA A 67 -16.10 4.10 2.49
CA ALA A 67 -15.68 3.46 3.72
C ALA A 67 -14.15 3.27 3.76
N GLY A 68 -13.53 2.84 2.66
CA GLY A 68 -12.09 2.59 2.59
C GLY A 68 -11.24 3.85 2.62
N LEU A 69 -11.72 4.95 2.02
CA LEU A 69 -11.09 6.27 2.11
C LEU A 69 -11.21 6.89 3.51
N SER A 70 -12.25 6.53 4.26
CA SER A 70 -12.43 6.98 5.65
C SER A 70 -11.56 6.22 6.66
N ARG A 71 -11.02 5.05 6.29
CA ARG A 71 -10.13 4.26 7.16
C ARG A 71 -8.73 4.86 7.20
N LEU A 72 -8.13 4.86 8.40
CA LEU A 72 -6.72 5.22 8.58
C LEU A 72 -5.82 4.28 7.76
N LYS A 73 -4.85 4.86 7.04
CA LYS A 73 -3.86 4.09 6.31
C LYS A 73 -2.98 3.31 7.28
N ARG A 74 -2.77 2.03 6.97
CA ARG A 74 -1.90 1.14 7.75
C ARG A 74 -0.46 1.12 7.23
N THR A 75 -0.22 1.82 6.12
CA THR A 75 1.03 1.86 5.38
C THR A 75 1.28 3.29 4.89
N PHE A 76 2.53 3.59 4.54
CA PHE A 76 2.91 4.83 3.85
C PHE A 76 2.67 4.76 2.34
N ARG A 77 2.19 3.63 1.83
CA ARG A 77 2.02 3.39 0.39
C ARG A 77 0.90 4.22 -0.17
N GLN A 78 1.07 4.65 -1.42
CA GLN A 78 -0.05 5.10 -2.23
C GLN A 78 -0.99 3.91 -2.51
N ARG A 79 -2.29 4.09 -2.35
CA ARG A 79 -3.28 3.08 -2.76
C ARG A 79 -3.77 3.39 -4.16
N ASN A 80 -3.61 2.46 -5.09
CA ASN A 80 -4.25 2.50 -6.40
C ASN A 80 -5.60 1.79 -6.28
N LEU A 81 -6.69 2.55 -6.28
CA LEU A 81 -8.06 2.12 -6.02
C LEU A 81 -8.78 1.85 -7.35
N TYR A 82 -8.77 0.59 -7.78
CA TYR A 82 -9.40 0.15 -9.02
C TYR A 82 -10.89 -0.12 -8.80
N CYS A 83 -11.73 0.83 -9.19
CA CYS A 83 -13.18 0.76 -9.01
C CYS A 83 -13.80 -0.21 -10.03
N GLN A 84 -14.37 -1.30 -9.53
CA GLN A 84 -15.03 -2.36 -10.32
C GLN A 84 -16.48 -2.00 -10.70
N PHE A 85 -16.87 -0.75 -10.44
CA PHE A 85 -18.14 -0.13 -10.81
C PHE A 85 -17.87 1.08 -11.72
N ALA A 86 -18.88 1.54 -12.45
CA ALA A 86 -18.70 2.72 -13.29
C ALA A 86 -18.66 3.97 -12.40
N LEU A 87 -17.59 4.76 -12.49
CA LEU A 87 -17.50 6.02 -11.73
C LEU A 87 -18.64 6.99 -12.06
N GLY A 88 -19.24 6.87 -13.25
CA GLY A 88 -20.43 7.63 -13.64
C GLY A 88 -21.72 7.24 -12.92
N ASP A 89 -21.73 6.14 -12.17
CA ASP A 89 -22.86 5.76 -11.31
C ASP A 89 -22.94 6.63 -10.04
N LEU A 90 -21.84 7.33 -9.69
CA LEU A 90 -21.78 8.30 -8.61
C LEU A 90 -22.27 9.67 -9.07
N PRO A 91 -23.01 10.42 -8.23
CA PRO A 91 -23.23 11.84 -8.43
C PRO A 91 -21.90 12.58 -8.59
N ALA A 92 -21.81 13.51 -9.54
CA ALA A 92 -20.55 14.22 -9.83
C ALA A 92 -19.93 14.88 -8.59
N THR A 93 -20.77 15.50 -7.73
CA THR A 93 -20.31 16.11 -6.47
C THR A 93 -19.78 15.11 -5.46
N GLU A 94 -20.31 13.88 -5.46
CA GLU A 94 -19.82 12.80 -4.58
C GLU A 94 -18.50 12.26 -5.10
N LEU A 95 -18.38 12.04 -6.41
CA LEU A 95 -17.13 11.62 -7.03
C LEU A 95 -16.01 12.64 -6.78
N GLU A 96 -16.25 13.93 -7.03
CA GLU A 96 -15.30 15.03 -6.77
C GLU A 96 -14.84 15.05 -5.29
N HIS A 97 -15.77 14.80 -4.37
CA HIS A 97 -15.46 14.74 -2.94
C HIS A 97 -14.55 13.55 -2.61
N LEU A 98 -14.86 12.36 -3.14
CA LEU A 98 -14.06 11.15 -2.93
C LEU A 98 -12.67 11.27 -3.57
N GLU A 99 -12.57 11.88 -4.75
CA GLU A 99 -11.30 12.21 -5.41
C GLU A 99 -10.46 13.17 -4.57
N ALA A 100 -11.07 14.21 -3.99
CA ALA A 100 -10.35 15.13 -3.10
C ALA A 100 -9.82 14.44 -1.84
N ILE A 101 -10.59 13.49 -1.26
CA ILE A 101 -10.12 12.69 -0.12
C ILE A 101 -8.95 11.78 -0.55
N ALA A 102 -9.09 11.07 -1.68
CA ALA A 102 -8.05 10.21 -2.21
C ALA A 102 -6.75 10.99 -2.45
N ALA A 103 -6.83 12.15 -3.12
CA ALA A 103 -5.68 13.01 -3.38
C ALA A 103 -4.98 13.46 -2.08
N ARG A 104 -5.75 13.83 -1.04
CA ARG A 104 -5.19 14.22 0.26
C ARG A 104 -4.46 13.07 0.97
N LEU A 105 -4.89 11.83 0.71
CA LEU A 105 -4.26 10.62 1.25
C LEU A 105 -3.11 10.10 0.38
N GLY A 106 -2.87 10.72 -0.78
CA GLY A 106 -1.90 10.28 -1.77
C GLY A 106 -2.33 9.00 -2.47
N ASP A 107 -3.64 8.80 -2.67
CA ASP A 107 -4.23 7.65 -3.36
C ASP A 107 -4.78 8.05 -4.74
N TYR A 108 -4.91 7.07 -5.63
CA TYR A 108 -5.49 7.26 -6.95
C TYR A 108 -6.74 6.42 -7.15
N ILE A 109 -7.82 7.04 -7.63
CA ILE A 109 -9.01 6.36 -8.10
C ILE A 109 -8.81 6.04 -9.58
N LEU A 110 -8.96 4.77 -9.95
CA LEU A 110 -8.66 4.25 -11.28
C LEU A 110 -9.83 3.40 -11.78
N ALA A 111 -9.97 3.31 -13.11
CA ALA A 111 -10.95 2.44 -13.73
C ALA A 111 -10.60 0.96 -13.51
N GLY A 112 -11.60 0.14 -13.18
CA GLY A 112 -11.42 -1.28 -12.82
C GLY A 112 -10.71 -2.12 -13.88
N HIS A 113 -10.90 -1.82 -15.17
CA HIS A 113 -10.26 -2.54 -16.27
C HIS A 113 -8.74 -2.33 -16.36
N LEU A 114 -8.18 -1.36 -15.62
CA LEU A 114 -6.74 -1.13 -15.50
C LEU A 114 -6.11 -1.96 -14.39
N ALA A 115 -6.90 -2.73 -13.64
CA ALA A 115 -6.41 -3.49 -12.51
C ALA A 115 -5.36 -4.53 -12.93
N SER A 116 -4.24 -4.52 -12.22
CA SER A 116 -3.21 -5.56 -12.28
C SER A 116 -2.68 -5.80 -10.87
N ASP A 117 -2.27 -7.03 -10.56
CA ASP A 117 -1.61 -7.38 -9.30
C ASP A 117 -2.38 -6.91 -8.05
N VAL A 118 -3.69 -7.17 -7.99
CA VAL A 118 -4.54 -6.77 -6.85
C VAL A 118 -4.07 -7.44 -5.56
N GLU A 119 -3.77 -6.64 -4.55
CA GLU A 119 -3.24 -7.09 -3.25
C GLU A 119 -4.32 -7.12 -2.16
N ALA A 120 -5.39 -6.34 -2.34
CA ALA A 120 -6.51 -6.29 -1.41
C ALA A 120 -7.82 -5.97 -2.14
N GLU A 121 -8.92 -6.34 -1.52
CA GLU A 121 -10.27 -6.04 -2.00
C GLU A 121 -11.04 -5.28 -0.93
N TRP A 122 -11.74 -4.23 -1.34
CA TRP A 122 -12.71 -3.52 -0.53
C TRP A 122 -14.12 -3.90 -1.01
N SER A 123 -14.82 -4.63 -0.15
CA SER A 123 -16.24 -4.96 -0.26
C SER A 123 -17.01 -4.34 0.91
N ASP A 124 -18.33 -4.31 0.77
CA ASP A 124 -19.27 -3.77 1.76
C ASP A 124 -19.21 -4.50 3.11
#